data_AF-A0A2W1EHJ6-F1
#
_entry.id   AF-A0A2W1EHJ6-F1
#
_cell.length_a   1.000
_cell.length_b   1.000
_cell.length_c   1.000
_cell.angle_alpha   90.00
_cell.angle_beta   90.00
_cell.angle_gamma   90.00
#
_symmetry.space_group_name_H-M   'P 1'
#
loop_
_entity.id
_entity.type
_entity.pdbx_description
1 polymer ?
#
loop_
_entity_poly.entity_id
_entity_poly.type
_entity_poly.pdbx_seq_one_letter_code
_entity_poly.pdbx_strand_id
1 'polypeptide(L)'
;MNKSFALDPTRMNYEAHVLEKFSSSASPFPAALESSNVHAVWLFSYDKEPKLLEIEDNGSRNFKDAYTDKTLEIPLIGKDLAAWLAALHTCSQEMSLKLPGHIPDTNNNPIAVDIYRHSYRNLHTPLSLFGHDPQLAHRIDDEFGILLATENECICHGNFWPGNVLVHITENKTAKMTIVDWEIVRRGTSATDVGQFAAEAFLLDRFRGGRGLLPCFLAFVYHC
;
A
#
# COMPACT_ATOMS: atom_id res chain seq x y z
N MET A 1 18.94 9.30 -9.77
CA MET A 1 18.42 9.16 -8.40
C MET A 1 19.10 10.22 -7.54
N ASN A 2 18.35 11.15 -6.96
CA ASN A 2 18.92 12.22 -6.16
C ASN A 2 19.48 11.64 -4.85
N LYS A 3 20.80 11.64 -4.67
CA LYS A 3 21.46 11.12 -3.45
C LYS A 3 21.19 11.98 -2.21
N SER A 4 20.57 13.15 -2.35
CA SER A 4 20.27 14.04 -1.22
C SER A 4 18.94 13.73 -0.52
N PHE A 5 18.09 12.86 -1.08
CA PHE A 5 16.86 12.43 -0.43
C PHE A 5 17.10 11.09 0.27
N ALA A 6 17.69 11.16 1.46
CA ALA A 6 17.87 10.00 2.31
C ALA A 6 16.57 9.72 3.06
N LEU A 7 15.95 8.56 2.82
CA LEU A 7 14.81 8.11 3.60
C LEU A 7 15.28 7.70 5.00
N ASP A 8 14.55 8.14 6.02
CA ASP A 8 14.87 7.78 7.40
C ASP A 8 14.75 6.24 7.58
N PRO A 9 15.82 5.54 8.01
CA PRO A 9 15.80 4.09 8.24
C PRO A 9 14.80 3.65 9.32
N THR A 10 14.33 4.56 10.16
CA THR A 10 13.28 4.32 11.16
C THR A 10 11.97 3.86 10.51
N ARG A 11 11.72 4.15 9.23
CA ARG A 11 10.58 3.61 8.46
C ARG A 11 10.50 2.07 8.53
N MET A 12 11.64 1.38 8.60
CA MET A 12 11.70 -0.08 8.73
C MET A 12 11.25 -0.58 10.11
N ASN A 13 11.35 0.25 11.15
CA ASN A 13 10.77 -0.08 12.45
C ASN A 13 9.23 -0.11 12.38
N TYR A 14 8.62 0.78 11.58
CA TYR A 14 7.17 0.80 11.40
C TYR A 14 6.68 -0.37 10.55
N GLU A 15 7.44 -0.74 9.50
CA GLU A 15 7.20 -1.97 8.73
C GLU A 15 7.24 -3.20 9.63
N ALA A 16 8.33 -3.40 10.38
CA ALA A 16 8.41 -4.52 11.31
C ALA A 16 7.24 -4.52 12.31
N HIS A 17 6.92 -3.35 12.88
CA HIS A 17 5.87 -3.23 13.89
C HIS A 17 4.47 -3.59 13.37
N VAL A 18 4.13 -3.17 12.14
CA VAL A 18 2.83 -3.54 11.56
C VAL A 18 2.79 -5.02 11.17
N LEU A 19 3.88 -5.55 10.61
CA LEU A 19 3.96 -6.95 10.21
C LEU A 19 3.94 -7.91 11.42
N GLU A 20 4.54 -7.54 12.55
CA GLU A 20 4.41 -8.28 13.81
C GLU A 20 2.95 -8.40 14.25
N LYS A 21 2.18 -7.30 14.16
CA LYS A 21 0.75 -7.31 14.52
C LYS A 21 -0.04 -8.22 13.59
N PHE A 22 0.22 -8.15 12.29
CA PHE A 22 -0.44 -8.97 11.28
C PHE A 22 -0.13 -10.46 11.42
N SER A 23 1.11 -10.78 11.79
CA SER A 23 1.61 -12.16 11.95
C SER A 23 1.31 -12.75 13.34
N SER A 24 0.70 -11.97 14.25
CA SER A 24 0.37 -12.43 15.60
C SER A 24 -0.95 -13.22 15.63
N SER A 25 -1.09 -14.13 16.59
CA SER A 25 -2.37 -14.83 16.85
C SER A 25 -3.49 -13.90 17.34
N ALA A 26 -3.16 -12.64 17.67
CA ALA A 26 -4.09 -11.58 18.01
C ALA A 26 -4.33 -10.62 16.82
N SER A 27 -4.03 -11.06 15.60
CA SER A 27 -4.23 -10.28 14.39
C SER A 27 -5.67 -9.79 14.30
N PRO A 28 -5.90 -8.49 14.05
CA PRO A 28 -7.26 -7.97 13.92
C PRO A 28 -7.91 -8.35 12.60
N PHE A 29 -7.19 -9.02 11.70
CA PHE A 29 -7.76 -9.48 10.45
C PHE A 29 -8.83 -10.54 10.72
N PRO A 30 -10.01 -10.43 10.06
CA PRO A 30 -11.07 -11.40 10.24
C PRO A 30 -10.64 -12.74 9.66
N ALA A 31 -11.14 -13.83 10.24
CA ALA A 31 -10.94 -15.20 9.72
C ALA A 31 -11.32 -15.33 8.23
N ALA A 32 -12.19 -14.45 7.72
CA ALA A 32 -12.51 -14.36 6.30
C ALA A 32 -11.27 -14.07 5.42
N LEU A 33 -10.30 -13.30 5.91
CA LEU A 33 -9.03 -13.05 5.21
C LEU A 33 -8.04 -14.20 5.32
N GLU A 34 -8.15 -15.08 6.33
CA GLU A 34 -7.31 -16.28 6.41
C GLU A 34 -7.56 -17.24 5.24
N SER A 35 -8.78 -17.19 4.67
CA SER A 35 -9.15 -17.94 3.45
C SER A 35 -8.90 -17.17 2.15
N SER A 36 -8.39 -15.93 2.22
CA SER A 36 -8.13 -15.08 1.05
C SER A 36 -6.92 -15.59 0.28
N ASN A 37 -6.94 -15.36 -1.04
CA ASN A 37 -5.74 -15.51 -1.86
C ASN A 37 -4.73 -14.37 -1.65
N VAL A 38 -5.08 -13.35 -0.87
CA VAL A 38 -4.25 -12.17 -0.59
C VAL A 38 -3.90 -12.14 0.90
N HIS A 39 -2.64 -11.91 1.22
CA HIS A 39 -2.18 -11.67 2.59
C HIS A 39 -1.03 -10.66 2.64
N ALA A 40 -0.79 -10.05 3.80
CA ALA A 40 0.45 -9.32 4.06
C ALA A 40 1.61 -10.31 4.17
N VAL A 41 2.81 -9.90 3.76
CA VAL A 41 4.03 -10.70 3.91
C VAL A 41 4.25 -11.08 5.37
N TRP A 42 4.60 -12.35 5.62
CA TRP A 42 4.89 -12.80 6.99
C TRP A 42 6.26 -12.27 7.45
N LEU A 43 6.33 -11.84 8.72
CA LEU A 43 7.59 -11.48 9.37
C LEU A 43 8.08 -12.64 10.25
N PHE A 44 9.30 -13.12 9.99
CA PHE A 44 9.97 -14.12 10.82
C PHE A 44 10.81 -13.48 11.92
N SER A 45 11.62 -12.48 11.58
CA SER A 45 12.46 -11.76 12.53
C SER A 45 12.80 -10.35 12.04
N TYR A 46 13.10 -9.46 12.98
CA TYR A 46 13.59 -8.12 12.68
C TYR A 46 14.76 -7.76 13.58
N ASP A 47 15.94 -7.53 12.97
CA ASP A 47 17.08 -6.97 13.68
C ASP A 47 17.08 -5.44 13.51
N LYS A 48 16.77 -4.76 14.62
CA LYS A 48 16.58 -3.31 14.67
C LYS A 48 17.87 -2.53 14.43
N GLU A 49 19.02 -3.05 14.81
CA GLU A 49 20.30 -2.32 14.68
C GLU A 49 20.77 -2.22 13.22
N PRO A 50 20.94 -3.33 12.46
CA PRO A 50 21.29 -3.29 11.05
C PRO A 50 20.10 -2.94 10.14
N LYS A 51 18.87 -2.84 10.69
CA LYS A 51 17.62 -2.70 9.93
C LYS A 51 17.43 -3.85 8.94
N LEU A 52 17.47 -5.08 9.45
CA LEU A 52 17.35 -6.29 8.63
C LEU A 52 16.03 -7.01 8.94
N LEU A 53 15.20 -7.16 7.91
CA LEU A 53 13.94 -7.91 7.97
C LEU A 53 14.15 -9.31 7.40
N GLU A 54 13.76 -10.32 8.16
CA GLU A 54 13.61 -11.69 7.67
C GLU A 54 12.11 -11.94 7.46
N ILE A 55 11.70 -12.08 6.21
CA ILE A 55 10.29 -12.16 5.80
C ILE A 55 10.06 -13.36 4.90
N GLU A 56 8.78 -13.70 4.72
CA GLU A 56 8.33 -14.74 3.80
C GLU A 56 8.87 -14.55 2.39
N ASP A 57 9.29 -15.66 1.78
CA ASP A 57 9.54 -15.74 0.34
C ASP A 57 8.26 -16.20 -0.36
N ASN A 58 7.60 -15.29 -1.09
CA ASN A 58 6.35 -15.61 -1.76
C ASN A 58 6.18 -14.86 -3.09
N GLY A 59 6.09 -15.63 -4.18
CA GLY A 59 5.94 -15.11 -5.54
C GLY A 59 7.28 -14.81 -6.23
N SER A 60 7.34 -15.10 -7.54
CA SER A 60 8.57 -14.93 -8.33
C SER A 60 8.67 -13.59 -9.06
N ARG A 61 7.59 -12.79 -9.02
CA ARG A 61 7.48 -11.48 -9.69
C ARG A 61 6.36 -10.65 -9.08
N ASN A 62 6.48 -9.33 -9.21
CA ASN A 62 5.41 -8.40 -8.85
C ASN A 62 4.26 -8.44 -9.88
N PHE A 63 3.07 -7.99 -9.48
CA PHE A 63 1.86 -8.02 -10.28
C PHE A 63 1.94 -7.06 -11.48
N LYS A 64 2.60 -5.91 -11.32
CA LYS A 64 2.84 -4.97 -12.43
C LYS A 64 3.54 -5.65 -13.61
N ASP A 65 4.56 -6.47 -13.35
CA ASP A 65 5.30 -7.22 -14.36
C ASP A 65 4.56 -8.48 -14.82
N ALA A 66 3.80 -9.11 -13.92
CA ALA A 66 2.96 -10.26 -14.26
C ALA A 66 1.71 -9.88 -15.07
N TYR A 67 1.31 -8.61 -15.10
CA TYR A 67 0.01 -8.16 -15.61
C TYR A 67 -0.29 -8.59 -17.06
N THR A 68 0.73 -8.67 -17.92
CA THR A 68 0.58 -9.11 -19.32
C THR A 68 0.44 -10.63 -19.49
N ASP A 69 0.61 -11.40 -18.42
CA ASP A 69 0.48 -12.86 -18.44
C ASP A 69 -0.97 -13.29 -18.61
N LYS A 70 -1.29 -13.85 -19.78
CA LYS A 70 -2.64 -14.27 -20.15
C LYS A 70 -3.22 -15.38 -19.27
N THR A 71 -2.39 -16.06 -18.48
CA THR A 71 -2.85 -17.09 -17.53
C THR A 71 -3.47 -16.51 -16.26
N LEU A 72 -3.26 -15.21 -16.00
CA LEU A 72 -3.85 -14.53 -14.84
C LEU A 72 -5.30 -14.11 -15.10
N GLU A 73 -6.18 -14.44 -14.17
CA GLU A 73 -7.56 -13.97 -14.14
C GLU A 73 -7.64 -12.58 -13.50
N ILE A 74 -7.37 -11.54 -14.30
CA ILE A 74 -7.30 -10.14 -13.84
C ILE A 74 -8.56 -9.67 -13.10
N PRO A 75 -9.80 -9.99 -13.55
CA PRO A 75 -10.99 -9.62 -12.79
C PRO A 75 -11.04 -10.21 -11.38
N LEU A 76 -10.61 -11.46 -11.22
CA LEU A 76 -10.57 -12.13 -9.92
C LEU A 76 -9.49 -11.53 -9.02
N ILE A 77 -8.30 -11.26 -9.57
CA ILE A 77 -7.22 -10.57 -8.85
C ILE A 77 -7.69 -9.19 -8.37
N GLY A 78 -8.32 -8.39 -9.23
CA GLY A 78 -8.85 -7.08 -8.86
C GLY A 78 -9.87 -7.15 -7.73
N LYS A 79 -10.77 -8.14 -7.78
CA LYS A 79 -11.75 -8.40 -6.71
C LYS A 79 -11.09 -8.80 -5.39
N ASP A 80 -10.16 -9.76 -5.43
CA ASP A 80 -9.50 -10.29 -4.24
C ASP A 80 -8.66 -9.21 -3.54
N LEU A 81 -7.94 -8.38 -4.32
CA LEU A 81 -7.19 -7.23 -3.80
C LEU A 81 -8.11 -6.16 -3.18
N ALA A 82 -9.24 -5.85 -3.83
CA ALA A 82 -10.22 -4.91 -3.31
C ALA A 82 -10.83 -5.38 -1.97
N ALA A 83 -11.25 -6.64 -1.91
CA ALA A 83 -11.83 -7.23 -0.70
C ALA A 83 -10.81 -7.27 0.45
N TRP A 84 -9.56 -7.65 0.17
CA TRP A 84 -8.51 -7.65 1.17
C TRP A 84 -8.19 -6.24 1.67
N LEU A 85 -8.10 -5.25 0.78
CA LEU A 85 -7.82 -3.86 1.17
C LEU A 85 -8.97 -3.27 2.02
N ALA A 86 -10.23 -3.49 1.61
CA ALA A 86 -11.39 -3.03 2.38
C ALA A 86 -11.42 -3.65 3.79
N ALA A 87 -11.08 -4.93 3.91
CA ALA A 87 -11.00 -5.59 5.20
C ALA A 87 -9.82 -5.09 6.06
N LEU A 88 -8.66 -4.80 5.45
CA LEU A 88 -7.55 -4.12 6.15
C LEU A 88 -8.04 -2.80 6.74
N HIS A 89 -8.67 -1.94 5.95
CA HIS A 89 -9.13 -0.63 6.40
C HIS A 89 -10.19 -0.75 7.50
N THR A 90 -11.16 -1.64 7.32
CA THR A 90 -12.25 -1.86 8.29
C THR A 90 -11.74 -2.37 9.64
N CYS A 91 -10.83 -3.34 9.63
CA CYS A 91 -10.41 -4.02 10.86
C CYS A 91 -9.26 -3.33 11.58
N SER A 92 -8.65 -2.30 10.98
CA SER A 92 -7.50 -1.60 11.56
C SER A 92 -7.81 -0.21 12.12
N GLN A 93 -9.09 0.16 12.21
CA GLN A 93 -9.54 1.47 12.70
C GLN A 93 -8.95 1.84 14.06
N GLU A 94 -8.77 0.87 14.97
CA GLU A 94 -8.21 1.13 16.31
C GLU A 94 -6.71 0.76 16.44
N MET A 95 -6.05 0.31 15.36
CA MET A 95 -4.66 -0.14 15.41
C MET A 95 -3.68 1.03 15.55
N SER A 96 -2.90 1.08 16.62
CA SER A 96 -1.81 2.07 16.78
C SER A 96 -0.52 1.64 16.08
N LEU A 97 0.16 2.59 15.44
CA LEU A 97 1.54 2.46 14.92
C LEU A 97 2.61 3.04 15.86
N LYS A 98 2.23 3.39 17.09
CA LYS A 98 3.16 3.95 18.08
C LYS A 98 4.33 3.01 18.34
N LEU A 99 5.54 3.47 18.07
CA LEU A 99 6.77 2.76 18.41
C LEU A 99 7.19 3.05 19.86
N PRO A 100 7.52 2.02 20.67
CA PRO A 100 8.01 2.22 22.03
C PRO A 100 9.28 3.07 22.07
N GLY A 101 9.27 4.12 22.90
CA GLY A 101 10.42 5.01 23.11
C GLY A 101 10.73 5.95 21.94
N HIS A 102 9.85 6.06 20.95
CA HIS A 102 10.03 6.96 19.81
C HIS A 102 9.42 8.36 20.08
N ILE A 103 10.09 9.41 19.59
CA ILE A 103 9.63 10.80 19.65
C ILE A 103 9.45 11.31 18.20
N PRO A 104 8.33 11.94 17.81
CA PRO A 104 7.18 12.25 18.66
C PRO A 104 6.42 10.99 19.11
N ASP A 105 5.81 11.08 20.29
CA ASP A 105 4.92 10.06 20.81
C ASP A 105 3.57 10.17 20.09
N THR A 106 3.51 9.60 18.90
CA THR A 106 2.33 9.59 18.03
C THR A 106 1.88 8.15 17.79
N ASN A 107 0.58 7.97 17.56
CA ASN A 107 -0.01 6.70 17.13
C ASN A 107 0.19 6.41 15.64
N ASN A 108 0.98 7.23 14.93
CA ASN A 108 1.17 7.19 13.48
C ASN A 108 2.67 7.11 13.11
N ASN A 109 2.97 6.84 11.84
CA ASN A 109 4.30 6.92 11.24
C ASN A 109 4.53 8.32 10.66
N PRO A 110 5.24 9.24 11.35
CA PRO A 110 5.46 10.60 10.86
C PRO A 110 6.32 10.62 9.59
N ILE A 111 7.20 9.62 9.39
CA ILE A 111 8.07 9.54 8.20
C ILE A 111 7.21 9.29 6.95
N ALA A 112 6.26 8.35 7.04
CA ALA A 112 5.32 8.10 5.94
C ALA A 112 4.43 9.31 5.65
N VAL A 113 3.94 10.00 6.68
CA VAL A 113 3.18 11.25 6.52
C VAL A 113 4.02 12.30 5.79
N ASP A 114 5.27 12.51 6.19
CA ASP A 114 6.16 13.48 5.57
C ASP A 114 6.47 13.15 4.10
N ILE A 115 6.71 11.88 3.77
CA ILE A 115 6.89 11.42 2.38
C ILE A 115 5.64 11.72 1.54
N TYR A 116 4.45 11.43 2.06
CA TYR A 116 3.19 11.73 1.37
C TYR A 116 2.96 13.23 1.18
N ARG A 117 3.15 14.02 2.25
CA ARG A 117 3.01 15.48 2.18
C ARG A 117 4.01 16.08 1.20
N HIS A 118 5.23 15.54 1.14
CA HIS A 118 6.23 15.97 0.17
C HIS A 118 5.73 15.80 -1.27
N SER A 119 5.12 14.66 -1.61
CA SER A 119 4.59 14.42 -2.96
C SER A 119 3.51 15.43 -3.36
N TYR A 120 2.58 15.74 -2.45
CA TYR A 120 1.50 16.71 -2.73
C TYR A 120 2.02 18.14 -2.84
N ARG A 121 2.84 18.60 -1.86
CA ARG A 121 3.44 19.94 -1.86
C ARG A 121 4.24 20.22 -3.13
N ASN A 122 4.89 19.19 -3.68
CA ASN A 122 5.76 19.32 -4.85
C ASN A 122 5.11 18.93 -6.18
N LEU A 123 3.81 18.58 -6.20
CA LEU A 123 3.09 18.18 -7.43
C LEU A 123 3.11 19.27 -8.53
N HIS A 124 3.26 20.54 -8.14
CA HIS A 124 3.36 21.67 -9.07
C HIS A 124 4.59 21.56 -9.99
N THR A 125 5.66 20.92 -9.52
CA THR A 125 6.90 20.75 -10.28
C THR A 125 6.71 19.82 -11.50
N PRO A 126 6.23 18.56 -11.34
CA PRO A 126 5.96 17.71 -12.50
C PRO A 126 4.84 18.25 -13.39
N LEU A 127 3.78 18.87 -12.85
CA LEU A 127 2.75 19.48 -13.70
C LEU A 127 3.35 20.54 -14.62
N SER A 128 4.16 21.46 -14.09
CA SER A 128 4.84 22.48 -14.89
C SER A 128 5.77 21.85 -15.93
N LEU A 129 6.55 20.83 -15.53
CA LEU A 129 7.50 20.15 -16.42
C LEU A 129 6.81 19.51 -17.64
N PHE A 130 5.62 18.96 -17.46
CA PHE A 130 4.84 18.32 -18.52
C PHE A 130 3.82 19.26 -19.20
N GLY A 131 3.92 20.58 -18.97
CA GLY A 131 3.09 21.57 -19.65
C GLY A 131 1.64 21.66 -19.13
N HIS A 132 1.39 21.20 -17.90
CA HIS A 132 0.11 21.32 -17.21
C HIS A 132 0.09 22.52 -16.24
N ASP A 133 -1.11 22.95 -15.85
CA ASP A 133 -1.31 24.08 -14.94
C ASP A 133 -0.82 23.77 -13.50
N PRO A 134 0.22 24.44 -12.98
CA PRO A 134 0.68 24.23 -11.60
C PRO A 134 -0.34 24.68 -10.55
N GLN A 135 -1.29 25.57 -10.88
CA GLN A 135 -2.34 25.97 -9.94
C GLN A 135 -3.27 24.80 -9.60
N LEU A 136 -3.42 23.81 -10.51
CA LEU A 136 -4.12 22.58 -10.18
C LEU A 136 -3.43 21.82 -9.05
N ALA A 137 -2.10 21.74 -9.05
CA ALA A 137 -1.36 21.07 -7.98
C ALA A 137 -1.54 21.77 -6.63
N HIS A 138 -1.52 23.09 -6.61
CA HIS A 138 -1.76 23.85 -5.38
C HIS A 138 -3.17 23.58 -4.83
N ARG A 139 -4.20 23.59 -5.69
CA ARG A 139 -5.56 23.22 -5.27
C ARG A 139 -5.64 21.80 -4.72
N ILE A 140 -4.95 20.83 -5.35
CA ILE A 140 -4.89 19.44 -4.87
C ILE A 140 -4.20 19.36 -3.51
N ASP A 141 -3.09 20.08 -3.30
CA ASP A 141 -2.38 20.09 -2.01
C ASP A 141 -3.22 20.77 -0.91
N ASP A 142 -3.90 21.87 -1.24
CA ASP A 142 -4.79 22.58 -0.31
C ASP A 142 -6.00 21.73 0.08
N GLU A 143 -6.60 21.01 -0.86
CA GLU A 143 -7.80 20.21 -0.62
C GLU A 143 -7.50 18.85 0.00
N PHE A 144 -6.58 18.08 -0.60
CA PHE A 144 -6.31 16.70 -0.21
C PHE A 144 -4.99 16.55 0.54
N GLY A 145 -4.00 17.36 0.20
CA GLY A 145 -2.69 17.27 0.81
C GLY A 145 -2.75 17.53 2.31
N ILE A 146 -3.43 18.59 2.75
CA ILE A 146 -3.56 18.96 4.17
C ILE A 146 -4.17 17.81 4.99
N LEU A 147 -5.16 17.09 4.43
CA LEU A 147 -5.85 15.99 5.10
C LEU A 147 -4.89 14.87 5.50
N LEU A 148 -3.86 14.59 4.69
CA LEU A 148 -2.85 13.55 4.97
C LEU A 148 -2.07 13.79 6.29
N ALA A 149 -2.03 15.04 6.78
CA ALA A 149 -1.35 15.38 8.03
C ALA A 149 -2.23 15.12 9.27
N THR A 150 -3.55 15.01 9.09
CA THR A 150 -4.51 14.99 10.20
C THR A 150 -5.43 13.77 10.21
N GLU A 151 -5.64 13.13 9.06
CA GLU A 151 -6.49 11.96 8.95
C GLU A 151 -5.92 10.77 9.74
N ASN A 152 -6.83 10.03 10.35
CA ASN A 152 -6.50 8.98 11.30
C ASN A 152 -7.56 7.87 11.31
N GLU A 153 -8.13 7.55 10.14
CA GLU A 153 -9.27 6.63 9.98
C GLU A 153 -8.87 5.17 10.19
N CYS A 154 -7.87 4.68 9.46
CA CYS A 154 -7.43 3.29 9.49
C CYS A 154 -5.94 3.15 9.17
N ILE A 155 -5.40 1.94 9.24
CA ILE A 155 -4.07 1.64 8.71
C ILE A 155 -4.14 1.63 7.19
N CYS A 156 -3.33 2.49 6.57
CA CYS A 156 -3.06 2.49 5.16
C CYS A 156 -1.70 1.84 4.93
N HIS A 157 -1.59 1.03 3.88
CA HIS A 157 -0.28 0.54 3.43
C HIS A 157 0.61 1.70 3.02
N GLY A 158 0.05 2.75 2.43
CA GLY A 158 0.77 3.94 1.98
C GLY A 158 1.57 3.72 0.69
N ASN A 159 1.70 2.50 0.20
CA ASN A 159 2.29 2.23 -1.12
C ASN A 159 1.52 1.11 -1.80
N PHE A 160 0.19 1.16 -1.75
CA PHE A 160 -0.63 0.08 -2.26
C PHE A 160 -0.76 0.19 -3.79
N TRP A 161 0.14 -0.47 -4.51
CA TRP A 161 0.16 -0.51 -5.98
C TRP A 161 0.59 -1.88 -6.49
N PRO A 162 0.29 -2.22 -7.77
CA PRO A 162 0.64 -3.53 -8.35
C PRO A 162 2.14 -3.90 -8.31
N GLY A 163 3.05 -2.93 -8.12
CA GLY A 163 4.47 -3.21 -7.94
C GLY A 163 4.81 -3.85 -6.59
N ASN A 164 3.96 -3.63 -5.57
CA ASN A 164 4.12 -4.16 -4.21
C ASN A 164 3.18 -5.34 -3.92
N VAL A 165 2.65 -5.95 -4.97
CA VAL A 165 1.88 -7.19 -4.91
C VAL A 165 2.71 -8.27 -5.57
N LEU A 166 3.24 -9.24 -4.82
CA LEU A 166 3.89 -10.40 -5.38
C LEU A 166 2.84 -11.43 -5.81
N VAL A 167 3.03 -12.06 -6.96
CA VAL A 167 2.07 -13.04 -7.51
C VAL A 167 2.72 -14.41 -7.62
N HIS A 168 2.07 -15.40 -7.03
CA HIS A 168 2.40 -16.82 -7.15
C HIS A 168 1.24 -17.56 -7.82
N ILE A 169 1.49 -18.18 -8.97
CA ILE A 169 0.49 -19.01 -9.65
C ILE A 169 0.59 -20.43 -9.09
N THR A 170 -0.47 -20.89 -8.44
CA THR A 170 -0.53 -22.25 -7.91
C THR A 170 -0.74 -23.29 -9.02
N GLU A 171 -0.53 -24.57 -8.72
CA GLU A 171 -0.80 -25.68 -9.65
C GLU A 171 -2.24 -25.66 -10.20
N ASN A 172 -3.19 -25.20 -9.39
CA ASN A 172 -4.60 -25.02 -9.75
C ASN A 172 -4.88 -23.74 -10.55
N LYS A 173 -3.83 -23.05 -11.05
CA LYS A 173 -3.89 -21.77 -11.78
C LYS A 173 -4.56 -20.63 -11.01
N THR A 174 -4.66 -20.75 -9.70
CA THR A 174 -5.14 -19.68 -8.83
C THR A 174 -3.96 -18.80 -8.46
N ALA A 175 -4.11 -17.48 -8.60
CA ALA A 175 -3.11 -16.52 -8.19
C ALA A 175 -3.21 -16.30 -6.67
N LYS A 176 -2.14 -16.65 -5.95
CA LYS A 176 -1.90 -16.18 -4.58
C LYS A 176 -1.09 -14.89 -4.64
N MET A 177 -1.39 -13.99 -3.73
CA MET A 177 -0.88 -12.63 -3.72
C MET A 177 -0.36 -12.26 -2.33
N THR A 178 0.83 -11.69 -2.31
CA THR A 178 1.47 -11.24 -1.08
C THR A 178 1.75 -9.74 -1.17
N ILE A 179 1.27 -9.00 -0.18
CA ILE A 179 1.43 -7.55 -0.09
C ILE A 179 2.70 -7.24 0.70
N VAL A 180 3.66 -6.59 0.04
CA VAL A 180 5.03 -6.32 0.55
C VAL A 180 5.33 -4.83 0.64
N ASP A 181 6.48 -4.47 1.21
CA ASP A 181 7.00 -3.09 1.24
C ASP A 181 6.11 -2.14 2.05
N TRP A 182 5.96 -2.45 3.33
CA TRP A 182 5.13 -1.71 4.29
C TRP A 182 5.88 -0.55 4.95
N GLU A 183 7.03 -0.14 4.42
CA GLU A 183 7.91 0.87 5.01
C GLU A 183 7.25 2.25 5.15
N ILE A 184 6.26 2.56 4.32
CA ILE A 184 5.46 3.78 4.40
C ILE A 184 4.03 3.56 4.95
N VAL A 185 3.84 2.51 5.74
CA VAL A 185 2.60 2.29 6.51
C VAL A 185 2.31 3.51 7.37
N ARG A 186 1.04 3.92 7.42
CA ARG A 186 0.57 5.05 8.25
C ARG A 186 -0.88 4.87 8.64
N ARG A 187 -1.30 5.57 9.68
CA ARG A 187 -2.71 5.90 9.87
C ARG A 187 -3.10 7.06 8.96
N GLY A 188 -4.28 6.99 8.36
CA GLY A 188 -4.81 8.00 7.44
C GLY A 188 -6.14 7.57 6.86
N THR A 189 -6.58 8.17 5.75
CA THR A 189 -7.82 7.76 5.07
C THR A 189 -7.64 6.58 4.11
N SER A 190 -8.60 5.66 4.13
CA SER A 190 -8.72 4.52 3.21
C SER A 190 -8.66 4.93 1.73
N ALA A 191 -9.17 6.12 1.41
CA ALA A 191 -9.20 6.65 0.05
C ALA A 191 -7.81 6.79 -0.59
N THR A 192 -6.74 6.91 0.20
CA THR A 192 -5.38 7.08 -0.32
C THR A 192 -4.81 5.79 -0.94
N ASP A 193 -4.97 4.65 -0.28
CA ASP A 193 -4.56 3.34 -0.86
C ASP A 193 -5.44 2.99 -2.07
N VAL A 194 -6.76 3.23 -1.98
CA VAL A 194 -7.70 2.98 -3.08
C VAL A 194 -7.35 3.85 -4.28
N GLY A 195 -7.12 5.14 -4.07
CA GLY A 195 -6.76 6.10 -5.11
C GLY A 195 -5.44 5.76 -5.78
N GLN A 196 -4.41 5.39 -5.01
CA GLN A 196 -3.12 4.98 -5.55
C GLN A 196 -3.25 3.72 -6.42
N PHE A 197 -3.92 2.68 -5.91
CA PHE A 197 -4.09 1.44 -6.68
C PHE A 197 -4.95 1.67 -7.92
N ALA A 198 -6.03 2.46 -7.83
CA ALA A 198 -6.87 2.79 -8.96
C ALA A 198 -6.10 3.56 -10.05
N ALA A 199 -5.27 4.53 -9.67
CA ALA A 199 -4.43 5.25 -10.63
C ALA A 199 -3.45 4.30 -11.35
N GLU A 200 -2.80 3.39 -10.64
CA GLU A 200 -1.89 2.41 -11.23
C GLU A 200 -2.62 1.34 -12.06
N ALA A 201 -3.80 0.89 -11.62
CA ALA A 201 -4.65 -0.01 -12.39
C ALA A 201 -5.11 0.63 -13.71
N PHE A 202 -5.45 1.93 -13.69
CA PHE A 202 -5.74 2.69 -14.91
C PHE A 202 -4.53 2.70 -15.86
N LEU A 203 -3.32 2.94 -15.36
CA LEU A 203 -2.11 2.94 -16.17
C LEU A 203 -1.83 1.55 -16.76
N LEU A 204 -2.03 0.47 -15.99
CA LEU A 204 -1.90 -0.90 -16.48
C LEU A 204 -2.94 -1.23 -17.56
N ASP A 205 -4.21 -0.93 -17.34
CA ASP A 205 -5.25 -1.13 -18.35
C ASP A 205 -4.94 -0.31 -19.61
N ARG A 206 -4.49 0.94 -19.46
CA ARG A 206 -4.21 1.83 -20.59
C ARG A 206 -2.98 1.41 -21.40
N PHE A 207 -1.91 0.96 -20.74
CA PHE A 207 -0.60 0.79 -21.38
C PHE A 207 -0.10 -0.65 -21.44
N ARG A 208 -0.70 -1.59 -20.69
CA ARG A 208 -0.23 -2.99 -20.58
C ARG A 208 -1.29 -4.04 -20.95
N GLY A 209 -2.36 -3.66 -21.64
CA GLY A 209 -3.22 -4.61 -22.36
C GLY A 209 -4.71 -4.56 -22.07
N GLY A 210 -5.20 -3.59 -21.30
CA GLY A 210 -6.65 -3.33 -21.17
C GLY A 210 -7.44 -4.50 -20.61
N ARG A 211 -6.94 -5.15 -19.56
CA ARG A 211 -7.50 -6.40 -19.05
C ARG A 211 -8.61 -6.21 -18.00
N GLY A 212 -8.94 -4.97 -17.68
CA GLY A 212 -10.10 -4.60 -16.85
C GLY A 212 -9.81 -4.61 -15.35
N LEU A 213 -8.57 -4.34 -14.94
CA LEU A 213 -8.20 -4.30 -13.52
C LEU A 213 -8.90 -3.16 -12.79
N LEU A 214 -8.91 -1.95 -13.36
CA LEU A 214 -9.52 -0.78 -12.74
C LEU A 214 -11.03 -0.97 -12.46
N PRO A 215 -11.88 -1.29 -13.46
CA PRO A 215 -13.30 -1.45 -13.21
C PRO A 215 -13.61 -2.58 -12.23
N CYS A 216 -12.84 -3.67 -12.26
CA CYS A 216 -13.05 -4.79 -11.31
C CYS A 216 -12.64 -4.39 -9.90
N PHE A 217 -11.49 -3.74 -9.70
CA PHE A 217 -11.06 -3.29 -8.39
C PHE A 217 -12.07 -2.29 -7.78
N LEU A 218 -12.44 -1.24 -8.51
CA LEU A 218 -13.37 -0.22 -8.01
C LEU A 218 -14.77 -0.77 -7.72
N ALA A 219 -15.26 -1.74 -8.50
CA ALA A 219 -16.56 -2.34 -8.26
C ALA A 219 -16.65 -3.04 -6.89
N PHE A 220 -15.54 -3.56 -6.35
CA PHE A 220 -15.57 -4.32 -5.11
C PHE A 220 -15.13 -3.54 -3.87
N VAL A 221 -14.37 -2.45 -4.03
CA VAL A 221 -13.97 -1.60 -2.87
C VAL A 221 -15.18 -0.95 -2.18
N TYR A 222 -16.26 -0.63 -2.90
CA TYR A 222 -17.45 0.05 -2.35
C TYR A 222 -18.61 -0.89 -1.96
N HIS A 223 -18.40 -2.21 -1.99
CA HIS A 223 -19.44 -3.22 -1.73
C HIS A 223 -19.11 -4.16 -0.57
N CYS A 224 -18.10 -3.82 0.25
CA CYS A 224 -17.71 -4.57 1.45
C CYS A 224 -18.11 -3.83 2.74
#